data_AF-A0A7V9IJ53-F1
#
_entry.id   AF-A0A7V9IJ53-F1
#
_cell.length_a   1.000
_cell.length_b   1.000
_cell.length_c   1.000
_cell.angle_alpha   90.00
_cell.angle_beta   90.00
_cell.angle_gamma   90.00
#
_symmetry.space_group_name_H-M   'P 1'
#
loop_
_entity.id
_entity.type
_entity.pdbx_description
1 polymer ?
#
loop_
_entity_poly.entity_id
_entity_poly.type
_entity_poly.pdbx_seq_one_letter_code
_entity_poly.pdbx_strand_id
1 'polypeptide(L)'
;MDEKRQSHRAAVERAAGDRGAVLIGAAGQALPDDVDTRAVVLVEGASDQLAVEALAARRGRDLDAEGVSVVSIGGAGNIGRFLQLFGPQGLAVRLAGLYDAAEERDFRRGLERAGFGSDLTRDDMEALGFYVCVADLEDE
;
A
#
# COMPACT_ATOMS: atom_id res chain seq x y z
N MET A 1 3.86 -11.30 -21.37
CA MET A 1 3.07 -10.52 -20.39
C MET A 1 3.71 -10.56 -18.99
N ASP A 2 4.51 -11.58 -18.67
CA ASP A 2 5.23 -11.75 -17.39
C ASP A 2 6.34 -10.73 -17.10
N GLU A 3 7.10 -10.29 -18.10
CA GLU A 3 8.27 -9.41 -17.91
C GLU A 3 7.88 -7.99 -17.41
N LYS A 4 6.70 -7.54 -17.83
CA LYS A 4 6.14 -6.25 -17.42
C LYS A 4 5.61 -6.28 -15.98
N ARG A 5 4.96 -7.40 -15.59
CA ARG A 5 4.55 -7.66 -14.19
C ARG A 5 5.75 -7.64 -13.25
N GLN A 6 6.85 -8.31 -13.63
CA GLN A 6 8.06 -8.37 -12.82
C GLN A 6 8.78 -7.02 -12.73
N SER A 7 8.77 -6.22 -13.81
CA SER A 7 9.39 -4.88 -13.83
C SER A 7 8.64 -3.88 -12.96
N HIS A 8 7.32 -3.86 -13.03
CA HIS A 8 6.45 -2.98 -12.24
C HIS A 8 6.58 -3.26 -10.74
N ARG A 9 6.41 -4.53 -10.36
CA ARG A 9 6.54 -4.99 -8.99
C ARG A 9 7.93 -4.69 -8.43
N ALA A 10 8.99 -4.94 -9.21
CA ALA A 10 10.36 -4.65 -8.78
C ALA A 10 10.63 -3.15 -8.63
N ALA A 11 9.94 -2.26 -9.36
CA ALA A 11 10.07 -0.82 -9.19
C ALA A 11 9.42 -0.35 -7.87
N VAL A 12 8.23 -0.86 -7.56
CA VAL A 12 7.52 -0.59 -6.29
C VAL A 12 8.29 -1.16 -5.10
N GLU A 13 8.80 -2.40 -5.20
CA GLU A 13 9.63 -3.04 -4.18
C GLU A 13 10.98 -2.34 -4.01
N ARG A 14 11.60 -1.82 -5.08
CA ARG A 14 12.83 -1.01 -4.98
C ARG A 14 12.59 0.33 -4.29
N ALA A 15 11.51 1.02 -4.64
CA ALA A 15 11.13 2.26 -3.96
C ALA A 15 10.84 2.02 -2.47
N ALA A 16 10.23 0.87 -2.14
CA ALA A 16 9.93 0.46 -0.77
C ALA A 16 11.17 -0.05 0.01
N GLY A 17 12.12 -0.70 -0.65
CA GLY A 17 13.14 -1.56 -0.04
C GLY A 17 14.49 -0.92 0.30
N ASP A 18 14.73 0.36 0.00
CA ASP A 18 16.06 0.93 0.25
C ASP A 18 16.29 1.20 1.76
N ARG A 19 17.07 0.31 2.40
CA ARG A 19 17.62 0.51 3.74
C ARG A 19 18.76 1.53 3.66
N GLY A 20 18.41 2.78 3.40
CA GLY A 20 19.34 3.91 3.41
C GLY A 20 19.93 4.24 2.03
N ALA A 21 19.19 4.98 1.22
CA ALA A 21 19.77 5.94 0.30
C ALA A 21 19.04 7.26 0.39
N VAL A 22 19.82 8.32 0.59
CA VAL A 22 19.42 9.70 0.35
C VAL A 22 19.11 9.81 -1.15
N LEU A 23 17.86 10.10 -1.51
CA LEU A 23 17.56 10.55 -2.87
C LEU A 23 17.72 12.08 -2.92
N ILE A 24 18.91 12.50 -3.33
CA ILE A 24 19.12 13.81 -3.98
C ILE A 24 18.40 13.73 -5.33
N GLY A 25 17.57 14.73 -5.62
CA GLY A 25 16.52 14.65 -6.64
C GLY A 25 16.97 14.56 -8.11
N ALA A 26 15.99 14.29 -8.97
CA ALA A 26 15.99 14.68 -10.37
C ALA A 26 14.53 14.84 -10.83
N ALA A 27 14.15 16.07 -11.15
CA ALA A 27 12.97 16.36 -11.93
C ALA A 27 13.15 15.79 -13.34
N GLY A 28 12.09 15.16 -13.86
CA GLY A 28 11.94 14.89 -15.29
C GLY A 28 12.75 13.71 -15.82
N GLN A 29 12.09 12.56 -15.99
CA GLN A 29 12.08 11.84 -17.26
C GLN A 29 10.87 10.91 -17.26
N ALA A 30 9.97 11.11 -18.24
CA ALA A 30 8.71 10.39 -18.37
C ALA A 30 8.97 8.88 -18.53
N LEU A 31 8.39 8.09 -17.63
CA LEU A 31 8.30 6.64 -17.75
C LEU A 31 7.18 6.31 -18.77
N PRO A 32 7.36 5.30 -19.64
CA PRO A 32 6.42 4.98 -20.72
C PRO A 32 5.01 4.57 -20.20
N ASP A 33 3.98 5.12 -20.85
CA ASP A 33 2.54 5.10 -20.52
C ASP A 33 1.81 3.74 -20.55
N ASP A 34 2.29 2.66 -19.91
CA ASP A 34 1.57 1.39 -20.09
C ASP A 34 1.49 0.40 -18.91
N VAL A 35 1.80 0.82 -17.67
CA VAL A 35 1.06 0.43 -16.45
C VAL A 35 1.26 1.57 -15.47
N ASP A 36 0.41 2.58 -15.52
CA ASP A 36 0.40 3.63 -14.51
C ASP A 36 -0.12 2.99 -13.20
N THR A 37 0.66 3.00 -12.12
CA THR A 37 0.16 2.51 -10.82
C THR A 37 -0.96 3.43 -10.38
N ARG A 38 -2.20 3.02 -10.65
CA ARG A 38 -3.39 3.79 -10.28
C ARG A 38 -3.64 3.73 -8.79
N ALA A 39 -3.33 2.59 -8.16
CA ALA A 39 -3.51 2.43 -6.72
C ALA A 39 -2.49 1.47 -6.09
N VAL A 40 -2.18 1.72 -4.81
CA VAL A 40 -1.38 0.84 -3.96
C VAL A 40 -2.20 0.44 -2.74
N VAL A 41 -2.23 -0.86 -2.43
CA VAL A 41 -2.83 -1.44 -1.23
C VAL A 41 -1.71 -1.85 -0.28
N LEU A 42 -1.61 -1.18 0.87
CA LEU A 42 -0.62 -1.50 1.89
C LEU A 42 -1.17 -2.59 2.82
N VAL A 43 -0.38 -3.63 3.06
CA VAL A 43 -0.74 -4.72 3.98
C VAL A 43 0.42 -4.99 4.92
N GLU A 44 0.17 -5.51 6.12
CA GLU A 44 1.22 -5.65 7.13
C GLU A 44 2.32 -6.65 6.75
N GLY A 45 1.89 -7.84 6.32
CA GLY A 45 2.78 -8.96 6.05
C GLY A 45 2.68 -9.52 4.63
N ALA A 46 3.67 -10.33 4.27
CA ALA A 46 3.66 -11.06 3.00
C ALA A 46 2.52 -12.10 2.93
N SER A 47 2.07 -12.61 4.08
CA SER A 47 0.90 -13.51 4.15
C SER A 47 -0.36 -12.80 3.66
N ASP A 48 -0.61 -11.59 4.15
CA ASP A 48 -1.78 -10.79 3.77
C ASP A 48 -1.72 -10.40 2.29
N GLN A 49 -0.52 -10.08 1.80
CA GLN A 49 -0.30 -9.79 0.38
C GLN A 49 -0.74 -10.99 -0.47
N LEU A 50 -0.24 -12.19 -0.15
CA LEU A 50 -0.61 -13.41 -0.86
C LEU A 50 -2.12 -13.72 -0.73
N ALA A 51 -2.72 -13.45 0.42
CA ALA A 51 -4.15 -13.64 0.64
C ALA A 51 -5.00 -12.72 -0.25
N VAL A 52 -4.66 -11.44 -0.34
CA VAL A 52 -5.34 -10.46 -1.21
C VAL A 52 -5.18 -10.83 -2.69
N GLU A 53 -3.96 -11.17 -3.11
CA GLU A 53 -3.67 -11.58 -4.49
C GLU A 53 -4.45 -12.85 -4.86
N ALA A 54 -4.47 -13.85 -3.97
CA ALA A 54 -5.23 -15.08 -4.16
C ALA A 54 -6.75 -14.81 -4.20
N LEU A 55 -7.27 -13.93 -3.36
CA LEU A 55 -8.68 -13.53 -3.38
C LEU A 55 -9.05 -12.83 -4.70
N ALA A 56 -8.22 -11.91 -5.18
CA ALA A 56 -8.43 -11.24 -6.46
C ALA A 56 -8.49 -12.25 -7.61
N ALA A 57 -7.54 -13.18 -7.68
CA ALA A 57 -7.53 -14.25 -8.68
C ALA A 57 -8.80 -15.12 -8.60
N ARG A 58 -9.24 -15.51 -7.39
CA ARG A 58 -10.50 -16.27 -7.19
C ARG A 58 -11.74 -15.51 -7.63
N ARG A 59 -11.69 -14.17 -7.64
CA ARG A 59 -12.76 -13.30 -8.14
C ARG A 59 -12.61 -12.96 -9.62
N GLY A 60 -11.64 -13.54 -10.32
CA GLY A 60 -11.38 -13.27 -11.74
C GLY A 60 -10.84 -11.88 -12.00
N ARG A 61 -10.19 -11.25 -11.01
CA ARG A 61 -9.57 -9.92 -11.14
C ARG A 61 -8.08 -10.03 -11.35
N ASP A 62 -7.57 -9.30 -12.33
CA ASP A 62 -6.15 -9.13 -12.57
C ASP A 62 -5.73 -7.75 -12.05
N LEU A 63 -5.20 -7.71 -10.82
CA LEU A 63 -4.78 -6.46 -10.18
C LEU A 63 -3.72 -5.71 -10.98
N ASP A 64 -2.79 -6.41 -11.62
CA ASP A 64 -1.74 -5.76 -12.41
C ASP A 64 -2.34 -5.11 -13.67
N ALA A 65 -3.26 -5.78 -14.35
CA ALA A 65 -3.99 -5.21 -15.49
C ALA A 65 -4.89 -4.04 -15.08
N GLU A 66 -5.38 -4.04 -13.83
CA GLU A 66 -6.14 -2.93 -13.24
C GLU A 66 -5.23 -1.77 -12.77
N GLY A 67 -3.91 -1.96 -12.72
CA GLY A 67 -2.93 -0.98 -12.22
C GLY A 67 -2.92 -0.87 -10.70
N VAL A 68 -3.23 -1.96 -9.99
CA VAL A 68 -3.27 -2.05 -8.53
C VAL A 68 -2.10 -2.91 -8.04
N SER A 69 -1.28 -2.39 -7.13
CA SER A 69 -0.19 -3.14 -6.50
C SER A 69 -0.46 -3.37 -5.01
N VAL A 70 -0.31 -4.62 -4.56
CA VAL A 70 -0.38 -4.97 -3.14
C VAL A 70 1.03 -5.02 -2.58
N VAL A 71 1.29 -4.27 -1.50
CA VAL A 71 2.63 -4.06 -0.95
C VAL A 71 2.63 -4.42 0.52
N SER A 72 3.39 -5.43 0.88
CA SER A 72 3.68 -5.74 2.28
C SER A 72 4.65 -4.72 2.89
N ILE A 73 4.27 -4.10 4.00
CA ILE A 73 5.06 -3.07 4.68
C ILE A 73 6.07 -3.64 5.66
N GLY A 74 6.02 -4.94 5.95
CA GLY A 74 6.94 -5.62 6.87
C GLY A 74 6.66 -5.26 8.34
N GLY A 75 5.38 -5.09 8.68
CA GLY A 75 4.88 -4.71 10.01
C GLY A 75 4.44 -3.25 10.14
N ALA A 76 3.43 -3.02 10.97
CA ALA A 76 2.78 -1.71 11.15
C ALA A 76 3.72 -0.56 11.50
N GLY A 77 4.84 -0.81 12.18
CA GLY A 77 5.85 0.22 12.49
C GLY A 77 6.42 0.94 11.26
N ASN A 78 6.36 0.31 10.08
CA ASN A 78 6.85 0.88 8.83
C ASN A 78 5.81 1.73 8.09
N ILE A 79 4.54 1.76 8.51
CA ILE A 79 3.45 2.40 7.75
C ILE A 79 3.77 3.85 7.37
N GLY A 80 4.36 4.63 8.29
CA GLY A 80 4.71 6.03 8.04
C GLY A 80 5.66 6.22 6.86
N ARG A 81 6.64 5.33 6.68
CA ARG A 81 7.57 5.37 5.53
C ARG A 81 6.81 5.17 4.21
N PHE A 82 5.91 4.19 4.17
CA PHE A 82 5.15 3.87 2.97
C PHE A 82 4.11 4.96 2.64
N LEU A 83 3.47 5.54 3.66
CA LEU A 83 2.58 6.68 3.48
C LEU A 83 3.33 7.93 2.97
N GLN A 84 4.57 8.18 3.40
CA GLN A 84 5.39 9.26 2.84
C GLN A 84 5.75 9.01 1.38
N LEU A 85 6.08 7.77 1.04
CA LEU A 85 6.47 7.40 -0.32
C LEU A 85 5.30 7.44 -1.30
N PHE A 86 4.17 6.84 -0.94
CA PHE A 86 3.03 6.67 -1.85
C PHE A 86 1.93 7.71 -1.67
N GLY A 87 1.87 8.36 -0.50
CA GLY A 87 0.84 9.34 -0.19
C GLY A 87 1.08 10.69 -0.86
N PRO A 88 0.27 11.71 -0.48
CA PRO A 88 0.23 13.01 -1.16
C PRO A 88 1.57 13.75 -1.21
N GLN A 89 2.47 13.49 -0.27
CA GLN A 89 3.79 14.12 -0.19
C GLN A 89 4.87 13.41 -1.02
N GLY A 90 4.56 12.22 -1.55
CA GLY A 90 5.46 11.40 -2.37
C GLY A 90 4.94 11.26 -3.79
N LEU A 91 4.65 10.02 -4.20
CA LEU A 91 4.16 9.69 -5.54
C LEU A 91 2.69 10.08 -5.76
N ALA A 92 1.96 10.47 -4.71
CA ALA A 92 0.56 10.88 -4.77
C ALA A 92 -0.36 9.88 -5.50
N VAL A 93 -0.09 8.57 -5.33
CA VAL A 93 -0.92 7.50 -5.88
C VAL A 93 -2.12 7.27 -4.97
N ARG A 94 -3.20 6.69 -5.51
CA ARG A 94 -4.34 6.31 -4.68
C ARG A 94 -3.91 5.24 -3.68
N LEU A 95 -4.19 5.48 -2.40
CA LEU A 95 -3.85 4.54 -1.34
C LEU A 95 -5.09 3.87 -0.76
N ALA A 96 -4.89 2.62 -0.36
CA ALA A 96 -5.75 1.86 0.54
C ALA A 96 -4.85 1.03 1.47
N GLY A 97 -5.40 0.50 2.56
CA GLY A 97 -4.65 -0.37 3.44
C GLY A 97 -5.50 -1.37 4.19
N LEU A 98 -4.90 -2.50 4.54
CA LEU A 98 -5.43 -3.49 5.46
C LEU A 98 -4.47 -3.62 6.63
N TYR A 99 -4.99 -3.60 7.84
CA TYR A 99 -4.21 -3.67 9.08
C TYR A 99 -4.96 -4.42 10.17
N ASP A 100 -4.25 -5.03 11.08
CA ASP A 100 -4.82 -5.79 12.18
C ASP A 100 -5.31 -4.85 13.29
N ALA A 101 -6.31 -5.29 14.06
CA ALA A 101 -6.94 -4.43 15.08
C ALA A 101 -5.96 -3.97 16.18
N ALA A 102 -4.88 -4.72 16.43
CA ALA A 102 -3.87 -4.34 17.42
C ALA A 102 -3.00 -3.17 16.96
N GLU A 103 -2.94 -2.93 15.65
CA GLU A 103 -2.05 -2.00 14.95
C GLU A 103 -2.77 -0.69 14.57
N GLU A 104 -4.07 -0.58 14.85
CA GLU A 104 -4.91 0.59 14.54
C GLU A 104 -4.26 1.91 14.97
N ARG A 105 -3.63 1.92 16.16
CA ARG A 105 -2.97 3.12 16.69
C ARG A 105 -1.77 3.54 15.84
N ASP A 106 -1.00 2.61 15.30
CA ASP A 106 0.16 2.91 14.47
C ASP A 106 -0.27 3.40 13.09
N PHE A 107 -1.31 2.79 12.50
CA PHE A 107 -1.90 3.25 11.25
C PHE A 107 -2.52 4.64 11.38
N ARG A 108 -3.34 4.89 12.41
CA ARG A 108 -3.94 6.20 12.68
C ARG A 108 -2.88 7.30 12.73
N ARG A 109 -1.88 7.08 13.59
CA ARG A 109 -0.77 8.03 13.78
C ARG A 109 0.05 8.22 12.50
N GLY A 110 0.20 7.18 11.70
CA GLY A 110 0.86 7.25 10.39
C GLY A 110 0.09 8.14 9.41
N LEU A 111 -1.22 7.92 9.29
CA LEU A 111 -2.11 8.67 8.40
C LEU A 111 -2.17 10.16 8.76
N GLU A 112 -2.32 10.46 10.05
CA GLU A 112 -2.35 11.85 10.54
C GLU A 112 -1.04 12.57 10.20
N ARG A 113 0.10 11.92 10.45
CA ARG A 113 1.43 12.49 10.14
C ARG A 113 1.69 12.65 8.64
N ALA A 114 1.09 11.79 7.82
CA ALA A 114 1.19 11.89 6.36
C ALA A 114 0.24 12.95 5.79
N GLY A 115 -0.65 13.54 6.60
CA GLY A 115 -1.53 14.63 6.22
C GLY A 115 -2.89 14.18 5.70
N PHE A 116 -3.34 12.97 6.04
CA PHE A 116 -4.67 12.48 5.65
C PHE A 116 -5.81 12.99 6.56
N GLY A 117 -5.47 13.67 7.66
CA GLY A 117 -6.42 14.26 8.60
C GLY A 117 -5.82 14.38 10.00
N SER A 118 -6.67 14.66 11.00
CA SER A 118 -6.30 14.77 12.41
C SER A 118 -7.41 14.19 13.28
N ASP A 119 -7.04 13.57 14.40
CA ASP A 119 -7.97 12.91 15.35
C ASP A 119 -8.86 11.88 14.66
N LEU A 120 -8.27 11.09 13.75
CA LEU A 120 -9.00 10.18 12.88
C LEU A 120 -9.66 9.05 13.70
N THR A 121 -10.97 8.89 13.56
CA THR A 121 -11.69 7.72 14.04
C THR A 121 -11.48 6.52 13.11
N ARG A 122 -11.94 5.33 13.52
CA ARG A 122 -11.93 4.16 12.65
C ARG A 122 -12.76 4.41 11.37
N ASP A 123 -13.94 4.99 11.51
CA ASP A 123 -14.81 5.31 10.38
C ASP A 123 -14.15 6.30 9.41
N ASP A 124 -13.41 7.27 9.94
CA ASP A 124 -12.63 8.20 9.09
C ASP A 124 -11.52 7.46 8.34
N MET A 125 -10.82 6.52 9.00
CA MET A 125 -9.80 5.70 8.36
C MET A 125 -10.39 4.81 7.26
N GLU A 126 -11.56 4.21 7.49
CA GLU A 126 -12.27 3.43 6.47
C GLU A 126 -12.70 4.28 5.28
N ALA A 127 -13.20 5.50 5.53
CA ALA A 127 -13.53 6.46 4.48
C ALA A 127 -12.30 6.87 3.63
N LEU A 128 -11.10 6.85 4.23
CA LEU A 128 -9.82 7.03 3.55
C LEU A 128 -9.34 5.77 2.81
N GLY A 129 -10.04 4.63 2.95
CA GLY A 129 -9.71 3.35 2.31
C GLY A 129 -8.81 2.44 3.15
N PHE A 130 -8.70 2.68 4.47
CA PHE A 130 -7.94 1.85 5.39
C PHE A 130 -8.88 1.03 6.28
N TYR A 131 -8.90 -0.28 6.06
CA TYR A 131 -9.82 -1.19 6.71
C TYR A 131 -9.08 -2.06 7.74
N VAL A 132 -9.75 -2.28 8.87
CA VAL A 132 -9.25 -3.18 9.90
C VAL A 132 -9.62 -4.63 9.56
N CYS A 133 -8.63 -5.51 9.60
CA CYS A 133 -8.82 -6.95 9.70
C CYS A 133 -9.22 -7.26 11.14
N VAL A 134 -10.54 -7.28 11.40
CA VAL A 134 -11.06 -7.91 12.60
C VAL A 134 -11.05 -9.41 12.36
N ALA A 135 -10.22 -10.12 13.12
CA ALA A 135 -10.23 -11.57 13.15
C ALA A 135 -11.51 -12.06 13.84
N ASP A 136 -12.65 -11.96 13.17
CA ASP A 136 -13.79 -12.83 13.46
C ASP A 136 -13.74 -13.99 12.46
N LEU A 137 -12.81 -14.91 12.73
CA LEU A 137 -12.82 -16.25 12.16
C LEU A 137 -13.23 -17.30 13.20
N GLU A 138 -13.70 -16.89 14.38
CA GLU A 138 -14.13 -17.77 15.47
C GLU A 138 -15.55 -17.38 15.92
N ASP A 139 -16.53 -17.67 15.06
CA ASP A 139 -17.89 -18.00 15.48
C ASP A 139 -18.37 -19.09 14.51
N GLU A 140 -17.88 -20.31 14.75
CA GLU A 140 -18.46 -21.57 14.25
C GLU A 140 -19.65 -22.00 15.12
#